data_AF-A0A1S6HBK2-F1
#
_entry.id   AF-A0A1S6HBK2-F1
#
_cell.length_a   1.000
_cell.length_b   1.000
_cell.length_c   1.000
_cell.angle_alpha   90.00
_cell.angle_beta   90.00
_cell.angle_gamma   90.00
#
_symmetry.space_group_name_H-M   'P 1'
#
loop_
_entity.id
_entity.type
_entity.pdbx_description
1 polymer ?
#
loop_
_entity_poly.entity_id
_entity_poly.type
_entity_poly.pdbx_seq_one_letter_code
_entity_poly.pdbx_strand_id
1 'polypeptide(L)' 'MKQKISITIDEEKLIVVEQLLKNGRFRNKSHVLEYSLEKFLKEEQKNDL' A
#
# COMPACT_ATOMS: atom_id res chain seq x y z
N MET A 1 5.89 8.62 14.66
CA MET A 1 5.31 7.38 15.22
C MET A 1 4.28 6.83 14.24
N LYS A 2 4.17 5.50 14.08
CA LYS A 2 3.17 4.90 13.19
C LYS A 2 1.92 4.51 13.97
N GLN A 3 0.75 4.69 13.36
CA GLN A 3 -0.54 4.28 13.91
C GLN A 3 -0.98 2.96 13.27
N LYS A 4 -1.60 2.07 14.05
CA LYS A 4 -2.16 0.82 13.52
C LYS A 4 -3.56 1.08 12.99
N ILE A 5 -3.84 0.63 11.78
CA ILE A 5 -5.16 0.65 11.18
C ILE A 5 -5.64 -0.79 10.92
N SER A 6 -6.94 -1.01 11.03
CA SER A 6 -7.59 -2.24 10.58
C SER A 6 -8.33 -1.94 9.29
N ILE A 7 -8.14 -2.76 8.26
CA ILE A 7 -8.79 -2.58 6.96
C ILE A 7 -9.38 -3.90 6.47
N THR A 8 -10.44 -3.79 5.69
CA THR A 8 -11.01 -4.91 4.92
C THR A 8 -10.72 -4.65 3.45
N ILE A 9 -10.23 -5.67 2.74
CA ILE A 9 -9.93 -5.60 1.31
C ILE A 9 -10.43 -6.88 0.64
N ASP A 10 -10.72 -6.78 -0.66
CA ASP A 10 -11.12 -7.94 -1.46
C ASP A 10 -9.99 -8.97 -1.53
N GLU A 11 -10.36 -10.25 -1.56
CA GLU A 11 -9.42 -11.37 -1.60
C GLU A 11 -8.47 -11.28 -2.81
N GLU A 12 -9.00 -10.90 -3.97
CA GLU A 12 -8.21 -10.71 -5.19
C GLU A 12 -7.07 -9.70 -5.01
N LYS A 13 -7.33 -8.61 -4.29
CA LYS A 13 -6.32 -7.58 -3.98
C LYS A 13 -5.31 -8.11 -2.97
N LEU A 14 -5.74 -8.91 -2.01
CA LEU A 14 -4.84 -9.56 -1.05
C LEU A 14 -3.83 -10.48 -1.76
N ILE A 15 -4.26 -11.23 -2.78
CA ILE A 15 -3.37 -12.09 -3.58
C ILE A 15 -2.26 -11.27 -4.23
N VAL A 16 -2.59 -10.10 -4.80
CA VAL A 16 -1.58 -9.20 -5.39
C VAL A 16 -0.61 -8.70 -4.33
N VAL A 17 -1.09 -8.32 -3.15
CA VAL A 17 -0.24 -7.90 -2.03
C VAL A 17 0.75 -9.01 -1.64
N GLU A 18 0.30 -10.25 -1.54
CA GLU A 18 1.17 -11.40 -1.22
C GLU A 18 2.24 -11.64 -2.30
N GLN A 19 1.89 -11.49 -3.59
CA GLN A 19 2.86 -11.61 -4.68
C GLN A 19 3.94 -10.50 -4.62
N LEU A 20 3.54 -9.27 -4.30
CA LEU A 20 4.48 -8.15 -4.12
C LEU A 20 5.46 -8.39 -2.96
N LEU A 21 5.03 -9.09 -1.92
CA LEU A 21 5.90 -9.48 -0.80
C LEU A 21 6.92 -10.55 -1.22
N LYS A 22 6.50 -11.55 -2.00
CA LYS A 22 7.39 -12.62 -2.49
C LYS A 22 8.53 -12.09 -3.35
N ASN A 23 8.31 -11.00 -4.07
CA ASN A 23 9.33 -10.36 -4.91
C ASN A 23 10.42 -9.62 -4.10
N GLY A 24 10.38 -9.67 -2.76
CA GLY A 24 11.39 -9.08 -1.87
C GLY A 24 11.39 -7.55 -1.80
N ARG A 25 10.56 -6.89 -2.61
CA ARG A 25 10.45 -5.42 -2.68
C ARG A 25 9.81 -4.81 -1.43
N PHE A 26 8.98 -5.57 -0.71
CA PHE A 26 8.25 -5.08 0.46
C PHE A 26 8.46 -5.98 1.67
N ARG A 27 8.58 -5.36 2.85
CA ARG A 27 8.87 -6.06 4.12
C ARG A 27 7.66 -6.76 4.73
N ASN A 28 6.46 -6.20 4.52
CA ASN A 28 5.19 -6.71 5.04
C ASN A 28 4.02 -5.98 4.36
N LYS A 29 2.79 -6.43 4.61
CA LYS A 29 1.55 -5.83 4.07
C LYS A 29 1.42 -4.34 4.37
N SER A 30 1.78 -3.93 5.59
CA SER A 30 1.73 -2.52 5.99
C SER A 30 2.65 -1.63 5.15
N HIS A 31 3.83 -2.13 4.77
CA HIS A 31 4.75 -1.40 3.90
C HIS A 31 4.19 -1.24 2.47
N VAL A 32 3.45 -2.23 1.97
CA VAL A 32 2.78 -2.13 0.65
C VAL A 32 1.71 -1.04 0.68
N LEU A 33 0.89 -1.00 1.73
CA LEU A 33 -0.17 -0.01 1.88
C LEU A 33 0.39 1.40 2.09
N GLU A 34 1.41 1.55 2.92
CA GLU A 34 2.10 2.83 3.16
C GLU A 34 2.67 3.40 1.86
N TYR A 35 3.38 2.58 1.08
CA TYR A 35 3.91 2.99 -0.22
C TYR A 35 2.80 3.39 -1.21
N SER A 36 1.71 2.63 -1.24
CA SER A 36 0.59 2.90 -2.15
C SER A 36 -0.12 4.20 -1.77
N LEU A 37 -0.31 4.45 -0.47
CA LEU A 37 -0.90 5.68 0.04
C LEU A 37 -0.03 6.91 -0.26
N GLU A 38 1.29 6.80 -0.03
CA GLU A 38 2.23 7.88 -0.38
C GLU A 38 2.21 8.19 -1.88
N LYS A 39 2.13 7.16 -2.73
CA LYS A 39 2.06 7.35 -4.18
C LYS A 39 0.76 8.06 -4.57
N PHE A 40 -0.37 7.59 -4.06
CA PHE A 40 -1.68 8.19 -4.30
C PHE A 40 -1.70 9.68 -3.91
N LEU A 41 -1.22 10.03 -2.71
CA LEU A 41 -1.17 11.41 -2.24
C LEU A 41 -0.26 12.31 -3.11
N LYS A 42 0.85 11.77 -3.61
CA LYS A 42 1.74 12.51 -4.54
C LYS A 42 1.10 12.74 -5.90
N GLU A 43 0.25 11.82 -6.37
CA GLU A 43 -0.47 11.97 -7.62
C GLU A 43 -1.59 13.01 -7.48
N GLU A 44 -2.33 13.00 -6.37
CA GLU A 44 -3.33 14.03 -6.05
C GLU A 44 -2.71 15.43 -5.96
N GLN A 45 -1.61 15.58 -5.21
CA GLN A 45 -0.91 16.88 -5.10
C GLN A 45 -0.39 17.44 -6.42
N LYS A 46 -0.12 16.57 -7.41
CA LYS A 46 0.29 16.99 -8.75
C LYS A 46 -0.87 17.40 -9.65
N ASN A 47 -2.08 16.92 -9.37
CA ASN A 47 -3.28 17.26 -10.11
C ASN A 47 -3.95 18.55 -9.60
N ASP A 48 -3.61 19.00 -8.39
CA ASP A 48 -4.05 20.27 -7.81
C ASP A 48 -3.13 21.48 -8.15
N LEU A 49 -2.16 21.31 -9.06
CA LEU A 49 -1.23 22.35 -9.57
C LEU A 49 -1.41 22.56 -11.08
#